data_AF-A0A1H1LMW2-F1
#
_entry.id   AF-A0A1H1LMW2-F1
#
_cell.length_a   1.000
_cell.length_b   1.000
_cell.length_c   1.000
_cell.angle_alpha   90.00
_cell.angle_beta   90.00
_cell.angle_gamma   90.00
#
_symmetry.space_group_name_H-M   'P 1'
#
loop_
_entity.id
_entity.type
_entity.pdbx_description
1 polymer ?
#
loop_
_entity_poly.entity_id
_entity_poly.type
_entity_poly.pdbx_seq_one_letter_code
_entity_poly.pdbx_strand_id
1 'polypeptide(L)'
;MHADEPLPGLRPDGRPDPAYAAALGLRPAPSGRRAGAFSLDALAWVVASVPAVIGWVLLVPAVAGSGGAVGAADVAALVGPLVLVAVGQVLVAILGITQLALHGRRGVTIGKASFGLRSVNVSSFERPGFWRVVLRALVLWAAQLVLPVAGPALCFASGLWDPEGRGRSCLDRIGRCWVLDVRHALDPFDAKALRHARRQVEAAPLAERPVLPSLATDRAIDERTFIPAARSSSGVVAAPPVAAEPDATPAPGAWSPPPIGASAPAAPARSAPSAPFPFQATPSAPGARASATLVFSDGARLAASGTTLLGRTPARGDADPVEAALLPLVDPSMGLSKTHAAVEVDARGVRVTDRWSSNGTEVVAPDGGVQVLEPGVPHTVPAGSSVRLGGLEFRVEGVGA
;
A
#
# COMPACT_ATOMS: atom_id res chain seq x y z
N MET A 1 16.61 15.23 -1.96
CA MET A 1 15.63 15.62 -2.99
C MET A 1 15.46 14.42 -3.90
N HIS A 2 14.61 13.45 -3.51
CA HIS A 2 14.28 12.33 -4.38
C HIS A 2 13.50 12.90 -5.56
N ALA A 3 14.00 12.73 -6.77
CA ALA A 3 13.21 13.01 -7.96
C ALA A 3 11.99 12.09 -7.89
N ASP A 4 10.80 12.69 -7.77
CA ASP A 4 9.53 11.97 -7.89
C ASP A 4 9.56 11.24 -9.23
N GLU A 5 9.64 9.91 -9.17
CA GLU A 5 9.51 9.07 -10.35
C GLU A 5 8.16 9.41 -11.00
N PRO A 6 8.13 9.85 -12.27
CA PRO A 6 6.92 10.36 -12.88
C PRO A 6 5.86 9.27 -12.86
N LEU A 7 4.71 9.55 -12.25
CA LEU A 7 3.57 8.63 -12.18
C LEU A 7 3.30 8.06 -13.58
N PRO A 8 3.44 6.73 -13.78
CA PRO A 8 3.23 6.10 -15.07
C PRO A 8 1.81 6.40 -15.58
N GLY A 9 1.71 6.88 -16.83
CA GLY A 9 0.42 7.20 -17.44
C GLY A 9 -0.05 8.64 -17.30
N LEU A 10 0.81 9.57 -16.87
CA LEU A 10 0.60 11.00 -17.05
C LEU A 10 1.27 11.49 -18.34
N ARG A 11 0.60 12.42 -19.02
CA ARG A 11 1.16 13.18 -20.14
C ARG A 11 2.16 14.23 -19.63
N PRO A 12 2.97 14.85 -20.52
CA PRO A 12 3.89 15.92 -20.15
C PRO A 12 3.23 17.14 -19.48
N ASP A 13 1.93 17.36 -19.73
CA ASP A 13 1.12 18.40 -19.11
C ASP A 13 0.55 18.01 -17.72
N GLY A 14 0.93 16.84 -17.20
CA GLY A 14 0.46 16.29 -15.93
C GLY A 14 -0.96 15.71 -15.98
N ARG A 15 -1.60 15.65 -17.15
CA ARG A 15 -2.95 15.08 -17.29
C ARG A 15 -2.90 13.56 -17.49
N PRO A 16 -3.89 12.80 -16.98
CA PRO A 16 -3.92 11.35 -17.14
C PRO A 16 -4.14 10.92 -18.59
N ASP A 17 -3.25 10.09 -19.12
CA ASP A 17 -3.27 9.67 -20.51
C ASP A 17 -4.35 8.58 -20.78
N PRO A 18 -5.36 8.86 -21.63
CA PRO A 18 -6.35 7.86 -22.03
C PRO A 18 -5.75 6.69 -22.81
N ALA A 19 -4.70 6.91 -23.61
CA ALA A 19 -4.08 5.84 -24.39
C ALA A 19 -3.38 4.82 -23.48
N TYR A 20 -2.61 5.29 -22.50
CA TYR A 20 -2.02 4.43 -21.48
C TYR A 20 -3.08 3.61 -20.71
N ALA A 21 -4.17 4.25 -20.28
CA ALA A 21 -5.24 3.53 -19.58
C ALA A 21 -5.88 2.43 -20.44
N ALA A 22 -6.10 2.70 -21.73
CA ALA A 22 -6.61 1.71 -22.68
C ALA A 22 -5.60 0.58 -22.92
N ALA A 23 -4.30 0.88 -23.00
CA ALA A 23 -3.23 -0.11 -23.16
C ALA A 23 -3.13 -1.07 -21.96
N LEU A 24 -3.43 -0.58 -20.74
CA LEU A 24 -3.56 -1.43 -19.55
C LEU A 24 -4.80 -2.33 -19.58
N GLY A 25 -5.70 -2.17 -20.56
CA GLY A 25 -6.96 -2.90 -20.63
C GLY A 25 -8.07 -2.34 -19.74
N LEU A 26 -7.94 -1.09 -19.27
CA LEU A 26 -9.00 -0.41 -18.52
C LEU A 26 -10.08 0.10 -19.49
N ARG A 27 -11.35 -0.10 -19.14
CA ARG A 27 -12.48 0.37 -19.96
C ARG A 27 -13.39 1.31 -19.18
N PRO A 28 -13.79 2.46 -19.77
CA PRO A 28 -14.76 3.34 -19.15
C PRO A 28 -16.10 2.62 -19.01
N ALA A 29 -16.79 2.86 -17.90
CA ALA A 29 -18.10 2.27 -17.67
C ALA A 29 -19.14 2.84 -18.67
N PRO A 30 -19.95 1.98 -19.33
CA PRO A 30 -20.96 2.45 -20.27
C PRO A 30 -22.05 3.26 -19.56
N SER A 31 -22.59 4.28 -20.23
CA SER A 31 -23.56 5.23 -19.68
C SER A 31 -24.79 4.54 -19.09
N GLY A 32 -25.36 3.53 -19.77
CA GLY A 32 -26.52 2.77 -19.29
C GLY A 32 -26.28 2.05 -17.96
N ARG A 33 -25.11 1.42 -17.77
CA ARG A 33 -24.78 0.77 -16.48
C ARG A 33 -24.49 1.79 -15.38
N ARG A 34 -23.91 2.94 -15.73
CA ARG A 34 -23.73 4.04 -14.77
C ARG A 34 -25.08 4.58 -14.30
N ALA A 35 -26.02 4.77 -15.22
CA ALA A 35 -27.38 5.17 -14.90
C ALA A 35 -28.08 4.11 -14.03
N GLY A 36 -28.01 2.83 -14.39
CA GLY A 36 -28.58 1.74 -13.59
C GLY A 36 -28.00 1.66 -12.17
N ALA A 37 -26.68 1.79 -12.02
CA ALA A 37 -26.03 1.87 -10.72
C ALA A 37 -26.52 3.07 -9.90
N PHE A 38 -26.63 4.25 -10.53
CA PHE A 38 -27.16 5.44 -9.87
C PHE A 38 -28.62 5.26 -9.45
N SER A 39 -29.47 4.66 -10.30
CA SER A 39 -30.87 4.39 -9.98
C SER A 39 -31.01 3.44 -8.78
N LEU A 40 -30.16 2.42 -8.67
CA LEU A 40 -30.17 1.52 -7.50
C LEU A 40 -29.71 2.23 -6.23
N ASP A 41 -28.68 3.08 -6.31
CA ASP A 41 -28.26 3.91 -5.18
C ASP A 41 -29.37 4.88 -4.76
N ALA A 42 -30.03 5.55 -5.73
CA ALA A 42 -31.15 6.45 -5.48
C ALA A 42 -32.35 5.73 -4.84
N LEU A 43 -32.67 4.52 -5.30
CA LEU A 43 -33.71 3.70 -4.70
C LEU A 43 -33.39 3.37 -3.23
N ALA A 44 -32.15 3.04 -2.91
CA ALA A 44 -31.74 2.80 -1.52
C ALA A 44 -31.97 4.04 -0.64
N TRP A 45 -31.68 5.23 -1.15
CA TRP A 45 -31.97 6.49 -0.44
C TRP A 45 -33.46 6.74 -0.26
N VAL A 46 -34.27 6.48 -1.30
CA VAL A 46 -35.73 6.62 -1.22
C VAL A 46 -36.31 5.66 -0.19
N VAL A 47 -35.88 4.40 -0.20
CA VAL A 47 -36.36 3.39 0.78
C VAL A 47 -35.96 3.79 2.20
N ALA A 48 -34.72 4.23 2.42
CA ALA A 48 -34.25 4.66 3.73
C ALA A 48 -34.97 5.92 4.25
N SER A 49 -35.47 6.78 3.36
CA SER A 49 -36.16 8.01 3.75
C SER A 49 -37.65 7.82 4.03
N VAL A 50 -38.26 6.68 3.67
CA VAL A 50 -39.70 6.41 3.85
C VAL A 50 -40.20 6.74 5.27
N PRO A 51 -39.57 6.29 6.36
CA PRO A 51 -40.03 6.63 7.71
C PRO A 51 -40.05 8.14 7.97
N ALA A 52 -39.02 8.86 7.51
CA ALA A 52 -38.97 10.31 7.68
C ALA A 52 -40.02 11.03 6.83
N VAL A 53 -40.29 10.57 5.61
CA VAL A 53 -41.35 11.13 4.75
C VAL A 53 -42.71 10.94 5.41
N ILE A 54 -43.03 9.74 5.91
CA ILE A 54 -44.28 9.47 6.65
C ILE A 54 -44.35 10.37 7.88
N GLY A 55 -43.26 10.45 8.66
CA GLY A 55 -43.17 11.32 9.83
C GLY A 55 -43.47 12.78 9.49
N TRP A 56 -42.87 13.34 8.44
CA TRP A 56 -43.14 14.72 8.00
C TRP A 56 -44.57 14.92 7.48
N VAL A 57 -45.12 13.97 6.72
CA VAL A 57 -46.51 14.03 6.22
C VAL A 57 -47.51 14.06 7.37
N LEU A 58 -47.25 13.35 8.47
CA LEU A 58 -48.08 13.39 9.68
C LEU A 58 -47.82 14.63 10.54
N LEU A 59 -46.56 15.09 10.63
CA LEU A 59 -46.14 16.17 11.51
C LEU A 59 -46.59 17.55 11.01
N VAL A 60 -46.43 17.84 9.71
CA VAL A 60 -46.68 19.19 9.15
C VAL A 60 -48.14 19.64 9.34
N PRO A 61 -49.17 18.84 9.00
CA PRO A 61 -50.56 19.24 9.20
C PRO A 61 -50.92 19.34 10.69
N ALA A 62 -50.38 18.44 11.53
CA ALA A 62 -50.64 18.46 12.97
C ALA A 62 -50.13 19.75 13.62
N VAL A 63 -48.92 20.20 13.24
CA VAL A 63 -48.36 21.47 13.73
C VAL A 63 -49.12 22.66 13.14
N ALA A 64 -49.40 22.67 11.84
CA ALA A 64 -50.12 23.77 11.18
C ALA A 64 -51.55 23.96 11.72
N GLY A 65 -52.23 22.86 12.06
CA GLY A 65 -53.59 22.87 12.61
C GLY A 65 -53.69 23.30 14.07
N SER A 66 -52.58 23.28 14.82
CA SER A 66 -52.56 23.61 16.26
C SER A 66 -52.71 25.10 16.58
N GLY A 67 -52.64 25.98 15.57
CA GLY A 67 -52.82 27.43 15.77
C GLY A 67 -51.79 28.09 16.72
N GLY A 68 -50.68 27.41 17.04
CA GLY A 68 -49.63 27.90 17.93
C GLY A 68 -49.84 27.65 19.42
N ALA A 69 -50.98 27.11 19.84
CA ALA A 69 -51.24 26.70 21.21
C ALA A 69 -51.14 25.17 21.31
N VAL A 70 -50.00 24.65 21.78
CA VAL A 70 -49.77 23.20 21.90
C VAL A 70 -50.13 22.76 23.32
N GLY A 71 -51.23 22.03 23.47
CA GLY A 71 -51.63 21.39 24.73
C GLY A 71 -50.95 20.03 24.94
N ALA A 72 -51.10 19.45 26.13
CA ALA A 72 -50.47 18.15 26.45
C ALA A 72 -50.93 16.98 25.55
N ALA A 73 -52.19 17.00 25.10
CA ALA A 73 -52.72 16.02 24.15
C ALA A 73 -52.08 16.18 22.76
N ASP A 74 -51.79 17.41 22.35
CA ASP A 74 -51.10 17.71 21.10
C ASP A 74 -49.66 17.21 21.17
N VAL A 75 -48.96 17.38 22.31
CA VAL A 75 -47.61 16.84 22.50
C VAL A 75 -47.57 15.32 22.34
N ALA A 76 -48.52 14.58 22.94
CA ALA A 76 -48.58 13.13 22.83
C ALA A 76 -48.79 12.66 21.38
N ALA A 77 -49.62 13.36 20.61
CA ALA A 77 -49.87 13.07 19.20
C ALA A 77 -48.65 13.31 18.30
N LEU A 78 -47.74 14.23 18.69
CA LEU A 78 -46.53 14.55 17.92
C LEU A 78 -45.38 13.55 18.13
N VAL A 79 -45.40 12.75 19.21
CA VAL A 79 -44.32 11.80 19.53
C VAL A 79 -44.10 10.80 18.40
N GLY A 80 -45.16 10.15 17.90
CA GLY A 80 -45.06 9.16 16.82
C GLY A 80 -44.42 9.71 15.54
N PRO A 81 -44.95 10.82 14.96
CA PRO A 81 -44.35 11.49 13.81
C PRO A 81 -42.89 11.92 14.04
N LEU A 82 -42.56 12.47 15.21
CA LEU A 82 -41.18 12.86 15.54
C LEU A 82 -40.24 11.66 15.60
N VAL A 83 -40.68 10.54 16.19
CA VAL A 83 -39.91 9.28 16.21
C VAL A 83 -39.69 8.77 14.78
N LEU A 84 -40.71 8.79 13.93
CA LEU A 84 -40.59 8.41 12.51
C LEU A 84 -39.57 9.28 11.75
N VAL A 85 -39.62 10.60 11.96
CA VAL A 85 -38.62 11.54 11.41
C VAL A 85 -37.23 11.17 11.92
N ALA A 86 -37.04 11.02 13.23
CA ALA A 86 -35.75 10.71 13.82
C ALA A 86 -35.17 9.38 13.30
N VAL A 87 -35.98 8.32 13.27
CA VAL A 87 -35.60 7.01 12.74
C VAL A 87 -35.19 7.13 11.27
N GLY A 88 -36.00 7.81 10.44
CA GLY A 88 -35.66 8.00 9.04
C GLY A 88 -34.36 8.79 8.84
N GLN A 89 -34.11 9.84 9.63
CA GLN A 89 -32.84 10.59 9.59
C GLN A 89 -31.65 9.71 9.98
N VAL A 90 -31.78 8.87 11.00
CA VAL A 90 -30.73 7.93 11.41
C VAL A 90 -30.43 6.92 10.30
N LEU A 91 -31.46 6.35 9.66
CA LEU A 91 -31.29 5.40 8.56
C LEU A 91 -30.59 6.03 7.35
N VAL A 92 -31.03 7.24 6.96
CA VAL A 92 -30.42 8.04 5.88
C VAL A 92 -28.96 8.38 6.21
N ALA A 93 -28.66 8.77 7.45
CA ALA A 93 -27.30 9.06 7.90
C ALA A 93 -26.40 7.81 7.86
N ILE A 94 -26.88 6.67 8.38
CA ILE A 94 -26.15 5.40 8.35
C ILE A 94 -25.87 4.96 6.91
N LEU A 95 -26.89 5.00 6.04
CA LEU A 95 -26.74 4.68 4.62
C LEU A 95 -25.71 5.61 3.97
N GLY A 96 -25.81 6.92 4.22
CA GLY A 96 -24.91 7.92 3.68
C GLY A 96 -23.46 7.71 4.09
N ILE A 97 -23.19 7.56 5.38
CA ILE A 97 -21.85 7.33 5.93
C ILE A 97 -21.28 6.02 5.38
N THR A 98 -22.10 4.96 5.33
CA THR A 98 -21.68 3.65 4.80
C THR A 98 -21.33 3.74 3.32
N GLN A 99 -22.18 4.34 2.50
CA GLN A 99 -21.93 4.55 1.06
C GLN A 99 -20.70 5.42 0.83
N LEU A 100 -20.50 6.45 1.65
CA LEU A 100 -19.34 7.33 1.57
C LEU A 100 -18.03 6.61 1.90
N ALA A 101 -18.04 5.81 2.97
CA ALA A 101 -16.92 4.98 3.37
C ALA A 101 -16.59 3.90 2.33
N LEU A 102 -17.60 3.20 1.82
CA LEU A 102 -17.43 2.19 0.77
C LEU A 102 -16.88 2.81 -0.51
N HIS A 103 -17.40 3.96 -0.92
CA HIS A 103 -16.95 4.61 -2.15
C HIS A 103 -15.52 5.14 -2.02
N GLY A 104 -15.21 5.77 -0.88
CA GLY A 104 -13.87 6.29 -0.61
C GLY A 104 -12.80 5.21 -0.47
N ARG A 105 -13.11 4.11 0.23
CA ARG A 105 -12.15 3.04 0.57
C ARG A 105 -12.08 1.92 -0.45
N ARG A 106 -13.20 1.61 -1.10
CA ARG A 106 -13.32 0.48 -2.04
C ARG A 106 -13.75 0.89 -3.44
N GLY A 107 -14.04 2.17 -3.70
CA GLY A 107 -14.47 2.63 -5.02
C GLY A 107 -15.86 2.16 -5.42
N VAL A 108 -16.64 1.58 -4.49
CA VAL A 108 -17.96 0.99 -4.78
C VAL A 108 -19.05 1.64 -3.94
N THR A 109 -20.24 1.68 -4.51
CA THR A 109 -21.51 1.91 -3.82
C THR A 109 -22.37 0.67 -4.01
N ILE A 110 -23.51 0.56 -3.33
CA ILE A 110 -24.46 -0.56 -3.52
C ILE A 110 -24.78 -0.74 -5.01
N GLY A 111 -25.10 0.35 -5.70
CA GLY A 111 -25.31 0.42 -7.14
C GLY A 111 -24.11 -0.05 -7.95
N LYS A 112 -22.94 0.56 -7.72
CA LYS A 112 -21.73 0.23 -8.51
C LYS A 112 -21.31 -1.22 -8.33
N ALA A 113 -21.37 -1.75 -7.12
CA ALA A 113 -21.06 -3.16 -6.85
C ALA A 113 -22.00 -4.09 -7.62
N SER A 114 -23.31 -3.83 -7.58
CA SER A 114 -24.33 -4.64 -8.27
C SER A 114 -24.16 -4.63 -9.79
N PHE A 115 -23.70 -3.51 -10.35
CA PHE A 115 -23.44 -3.38 -11.77
C PHE A 115 -22.01 -3.69 -12.17
N GLY A 116 -21.13 -4.20 -11.28
CA GLY A 116 -19.73 -4.50 -11.62
C GLY A 116 -18.92 -3.28 -12.06
N LEU A 117 -19.18 -2.14 -11.43
CA LEU A 117 -18.50 -0.86 -11.69
C LEU A 117 -17.60 -0.51 -10.50
N ARG A 118 -16.49 0.17 -10.78
CA ARG A 118 -15.58 0.67 -9.73
C ARG A 118 -15.13 2.09 -10.05
N SER A 119 -15.13 2.95 -9.04
CA SER A 119 -14.51 4.26 -9.11
C SER A 119 -13.08 4.20 -8.63
N VAL A 120 -12.18 4.80 -9.40
CA VAL A 120 -10.75 4.88 -9.11
C VAL A 120 -10.26 6.31 -9.28
N ASN A 121 -9.08 6.60 -8.73
CA ASN A 121 -8.38 7.83 -9.05
C ASN A 121 -7.95 7.81 -10.53
N VAL A 122 -8.22 8.88 -11.27
CA VAL A 122 -7.95 8.95 -12.71
C VAL A 122 -6.47 8.89 -13.08
N SER A 123 -5.56 9.35 -12.21
CA SER A 123 -4.12 9.35 -12.49
C SER A 123 -3.40 8.11 -11.99
N SER A 124 -3.70 7.64 -10.77
CA SER A 124 -2.99 6.51 -10.18
C SER A 124 -3.69 5.15 -10.38
N PHE A 125 -4.97 5.15 -10.76
CA PHE A 125 -5.86 3.98 -10.76
C PHE A 125 -6.06 3.34 -9.38
N GLU A 126 -5.63 4.01 -8.32
CA GLU A 126 -5.82 3.57 -6.94
C GLU A 126 -7.21 3.97 -6.41
N ARG A 127 -7.40 3.75 -5.10
CA ARG A 127 -8.61 4.13 -4.39
C ARG A 127 -8.89 5.63 -4.55
N PRO A 128 -10.15 6.04 -4.76
CA PRO A 128 -10.51 7.46 -4.88
C PRO A 128 -10.09 8.28 -3.66
N GLY A 129 -10.13 7.69 -2.46
CA GLY A 129 -9.85 8.37 -1.20
C GLY A 129 -11.11 8.99 -0.61
N PHE A 130 -11.30 8.79 0.70
CA PHE A 130 -12.51 9.19 1.42
C PHE A 130 -12.84 10.68 1.24
N TRP A 131 -11.89 11.57 1.49
CA TRP A 131 -12.11 13.01 1.44
C TRP A 131 -12.44 13.54 0.04
N ARG A 132 -11.94 12.90 -1.03
CA ARG A 132 -12.30 13.28 -2.40
C ARG A 132 -13.75 12.96 -2.70
N VAL A 133 -14.23 11.83 -2.18
CA VAL A 133 -15.64 11.47 -2.29
C VAL A 133 -16.51 12.38 -1.43
N VAL A 134 -16.08 12.72 -0.21
CA VAL A 134 -16.78 13.68 0.65
C VAL A 134 -16.93 15.01 -0.08
N LEU A 135 -15.85 15.55 -0.66
CA LEU A 135 -15.90 16.77 -1.47
C LEU A 135 -16.91 16.68 -2.60
N ARG A 136 -16.95 15.55 -3.33
CA ARG A 136 -17.92 15.30 -4.38
C ARG A 136 -19.36 15.34 -3.85
N ALA A 137 -19.61 14.72 -2.71
CA ALA A 137 -20.94 14.71 -2.07
C ALA A 137 -21.35 16.11 -1.61
N LEU A 138 -20.41 16.89 -1.04
CA LEU A 138 -20.64 18.27 -0.63
C LEU A 138 -20.95 19.19 -1.82
N VAL A 139 -20.24 19.04 -2.94
CA VAL A 139 -20.53 19.81 -4.16
C VAL A 139 -21.90 19.45 -4.72
N LEU A 140 -22.27 18.17 -4.73
CA LEU A 140 -23.60 17.74 -5.15
C LEU A 140 -24.69 18.32 -4.22
N TRP A 141 -24.44 18.32 -2.91
CA TRP A 141 -25.35 18.89 -1.92
C TRP A 141 -25.50 20.41 -2.09
N ALA A 142 -24.39 21.13 -2.31
CA ALA A 142 -24.41 22.56 -2.60
C ALA A 142 -25.17 22.86 -3.91
N ALA A 143 -24.97 22.07 -4.96
CA ALA A 143 -25.70 22.21 -6.22
C ALA A 143 -27.22 22.00 -6.03
N GLN A 144 -27.60 21.01 -5.21
CA GLN A 144 -29.01 20.78 -4.84
C GLN A 144 -29.60 21.94 -4.03
N LEU A 145 -28.81 22.58 -3.16
CA LEU A 145 -29.27 23.72 -2.36
C LEU A 145 -29.51 24.96 -3.22
N VAL A 146 -28.63 25.24 -4.19
CA VAL A 146 -28.72 26.44 -5.05
C VAL A 146 -29.82 26.30 -6.10
N LEU A 147 -29.85 25.17 -6.81
CA LEU A 147 -30.81 24.88 -7.88
C LEU A 147 -31.39 23.49 -7.63
N PRO A 148 -32.49 23.37 -6.86
CA PRO A 148 -33.10 22.09 -6.57
C PRO A 148 -33.41 21.33 -7.85
N VAL A 149 -33.03 20.04 -7.92
CA VAL A 149 -33.18 19.15 -9.09
C VAL A 149 -32.30 19.53 -10.29
N ALA A 150 -32.34 20.78 -10.76
CA ALA A 150 -31.59 21.23 -11.94
C ALA A 150 -30.07 21.23 -11.71
N GLY A 151 -29.60 21.63 -10.52
CA GLY A 151 -28.18 21.65 -10.16
C GLY A 151 -27.52 20.27 -10.26
N PRO A 152 -28.06 19.24 -9.56
CA PRO A 152 -27.61 17.86 -9.73
C PRO A 152 -27.72 17.35 -11.16
N ALA A 153 -28.81 17.64 -11.87
CA ALA A 153 -29.00 17.20 -13.25
C ALA A 153 -27.91 17.74 -14.17
N LEU A 154 -27.59 19.04 -14.08
CA LEU A 154 -26.48 19.66 -14.82
C LEU A 154 -25.13 19.04 -14.44
N CYS A 155 -24.91 18.78 -13.14
CA CYS A 155 -23.70 18.14 -12.66
C CYS A 155 -23.49 16.77 -13.31
N PHE A 156 -24.52 15.91 -13.36
CA PHE A 156 -24.43 14.61 -14.01
C PHE A 156 -24.35 14.71 -15.54
N ALA A 157 -25.15 15.58 -16.16
CA ALA A 157 -25.18 15.78 -17.60
C ALA A 157 -23.84 16.26 -18.16
N SER A 158 -23.06 17.03 -17.38
CA SER A 158 -21.73 17.51 -17.78
C SER A 158 -20.73 16.41 -18.18
N GLY A 159 -21.02 15.14 -17.88
CA GLY A 159 -20.24 14.00 -18.36
C GLY A 159 -20.48 13.60 -19.82
N LEU A 160 -21.58 14.06 -20.44
CA LEU A 160 -21.83 13.84 -21.88
C LEU A 160 -20.88 14.66 -22.75
N TRP A 161 -20.39 15.79 -22.24
CA TRP A 161 -19.43 16.68 -22.91
C TRP A 161 -18.01 16.52 -22.36
N ASP A 162 -17.63 15.31 -21.95
CA ASP A 162 -16.28 15.03 -21.48
C ASP A 162 -15.31 14.94 -22.69
N PRO A 163 -14.36 15.88 -22.86
CA PRO A 163 -13.47 15.91 -24.03
C PRO A 163 -12.52 14.71 -24.08
N GLU A 164 -12.30 14.03 -22.95
CA GLU A 164 -11.47 12.82 -22.85
C GLU A 164 -12.23 11.55 -23.28
N GLY A 165 -13.52 11.63 -23.58
CA GLY A 165 -14.35 10.47 -23.95
C GLY A 165 -14.54 9.44 -22.82
N ARG A 166 -14.22 9.80 -21.58
CA ARG A 166 -14.30 8.92 -20.39
C ARG A 166 -15.64 9.02 -19.66
N GLY A 167 -16.50 9.96 -20.07
CA GLY A 167 -17.82 10.20 -19.48
C GLY A 167 -17.76 10.85 -18.09
N ARG A 168 -16.67 11.53 -17.73
CA ARG A 168 -16.47 12.09 -16.39
C ARG A 168 -17.32 13.35 -16.19
N SER A 169 -18.23 13.30 -15.23
CA SER A 169 -19.02 14.46 -14.81
C SER A 169 -18.14 15.53 -14.13
N CYS A 170 -18.63 16.75 -13.94
CA CYS A 170 -17.94 17.78 -13.17
C CYS A 170 -17.61 17.30 -11.76
N LEU A 171 -18.51 16.51 -11.15
CA LEU A 171 -18.31 15.85 -9.87
C LEU A 171 -17.13 14.85 -9.90
N ASP A 172 -17.02 14.07 -10.98
CA ASP A 172 -15.90 13.14 -11.16
C ASP A 172 -14.58 13.89 -11.44
N ARG A 173 -14.63 15.05 -12.12
CA ARG A 173 -13.47 15.92 -12.33
C ARG A 173 -12.97 16.53 -11.01
N ILE A 174 -13.88 17.08 -10.19
CA ILE A 174 -13.57 17.64 -8.86
C ILE A 174 -13.02 16.54 -7.94
N GLY A 175 -13.66 15.37 -7.91
CA GLY A 175 -13.21 14.24 -7.11
C GLY A 175 -12.00 13.48 -7.67
N ARG A 176 -11.46 13.89 -8.83
CA ARG A 176 -10.44 13.14 -9.60
C ARG A 176 -10.78 11.66 -9.78
N CYS A 177 -12.06 11.36 -9.90
CA CYS A 177 -12.59 10.02 -10.06
C CYS A 177 -12.76 9.65 -11.54
N TRP A 178 -12.63 8.36 -11.81
CA TRP A 178 -13.00 7.74 -13.08
C TRP A 178 -13.72 6.42 -12.79
N VAL A 179 -14.82 6.16 -13.49
CA VAL A 179 -15.64 4.96 -13.29
C VAL A 179 -15.32 3.94 -14.36
N LEU A 180 -14.89 2.77 -13.92
CA LEU A 180 -14.46 1.65 -14.75
C LEU A 180 -15.47 0.52 -14.74
N ASP A 181 -15.55 -0.19 -15.86
CA ASP A 181 -16.21 -1.49 -15.93
C ASP A 181 -15.23 -2.57 -15.50
N VAL A 182 -15.37 -3.11 -14.29
CA VAL A 182 -14.51 -4.18 -13.77
C VAL A 182 -15.08 -5.57 -14.01
N ARG A 183 -16.25 -5.66 -14.66
CA ARG A 183 -16.88 -6.94 -15.02
C ARG A 183 -16.34 -7.50 -16.34
N HIS A 184 -16.01 -6.62 -17.28
CA HIS A 184 -15.54 -7.00 -18.62
C HIS A 184 -14.15 -6.42 -18.97
N ALA A 185 -13.45 -5.86 -17.99
CA ALA A 185 -12.10 -5.32 -18.15
C ALA A 185 -11.31 -5.48 -16.85
N LEU A 186 -10.02 -5.13 -16.91
CA LEU A 186 -9.08 -5.25 -15.79
C LEU A 186 -9.60 -4.50 -14.55
N ASP A 187 -9.68 -5.17 -13.39
CA ASP A 187 -9.91 -4.51 -12.10
C ASP A 187 -8.58 -3.93 -11.58
N PRO A 188 -8.44 -2.60 -11.44
CA PRO A 188 -7.21 -1.99 -10.92
C PRO A 188 -6.88 -2.41 -9.49
N PHE A 189 -7.85 -2.92 -8.73
CA PHE A 189 -7.61 -3.32 -7.35
C PHE A 189 -7.05 -4.75 -7.25
N ASP A 190 -7.05 -5.51 -8.35
CA ASP A 190 -6.20 -6.68 -8.45
C ASP A 190 -4.76 -6.23 -8.74
N ALA A 191 -4.00 -6.09 -7.66
CA ALA A 191 -2.61 -5.64 -7.73
C ALA A 191 -1.73 -6.56 -8.58
N LYS A 192 -2.04 -7.86 -8.68
CA LYS A 192 -1.27 -8.80 -9.51
C LYS A 192 -1.60 -8.56 -10.98
N ALA A 193 -2.88 -8.53 -11.34
CA ALA A 193 -3.31 -8.31 -12.71
C ALA A 193 -2.83 -6.93 -13.24
N LEU A 194 -2.94 -5.88 -12.44
CA LEU A 194 -2.45 -4.54 -12.81
C LEU A 194 -0.93 -4.51 -13.02
N ARG A 195 -0.15 -5.20 -12.17
CA ARG A 195 1.31 -5.31 -12.37
C ARG A 195 1.65 -6.05 -13.66
N HIS A 196 0.93 -7.12 -14.00
CA HIS A 196 1.14 -7.82 -15.27
C HIS A 196 0.80 -6.94 -16.47
N ALA A 197 -0.32 -6.22 -16.42
CA ALA A 197 -0.71 -5.30 -17.48
C ALA A 197 0.34 -4.18 -17.69
N ARG A 198 0.86 -3.58 -16.61
CA ARG A 198 1.93 -2.58 -16.70
C ARG A 198 3.19 -3.13 -17.36
N ARG A 199 3.64 -4.32 -16.94
CA ARG A 199 4.80 -5.00 -17.54
C ARG A 199 4.59 -5.30 -19.02
N GLN A 200 3.38 -5.69 -19.42
CA GLN A 200 3.06 -5.96 -20.83
C GLN A 200 3.12 -4.68 -21.68
N VAL A 201 2.58 -3.56 -21.17
CA VAL A 201 2.64 -2.26 -21.86
C VAL A 201 4.09 -1.76 -21.99
N GLU A 202 4.90 -1.92 -20.94
CA GLU A 202 6.33 -1.57 -20.97
C GLU A 202 7.16 -2.47 -21.89
N ALA A 203 6.78 -3.75 -22.02
CA ALA A 203 7.47 -4.71 -22.87
C ALA A 203 7.08 -4.64 -24.36
N ALA A 204 5.91 -4.09 -24.70
CA ALA A 204 5.43 -4.04 -26.08
C ALA A 204 6.41 -3.36 -27.06
N PRO A 205 7.02 -2.20 -26.75
CA PRO A 205 8.02 -1.58 -27.62
C PRO A 205 9.30 -2.41 -27.80
N LEU A 206 9.63 -3.28 -26.83
CA LEU A 206 10.78 -4.19 -26.93
C LEU A 206 10.47 -5.40 -27.83
N ALA A 207 9.22 -5.86 -27.85
CA ALA A 207 8.78 -6.96 -28.68
C ALA A 207 8.71 -6.59 -30.18
N GLU A 208 8.44 -5.33 -30.50
CA GLU A 208 8.43 -4.81 -31.88
C GLU A 208 9.84 -4.59 -32.45
N ARG A 209 10.89 -4.72 -31.63
CA ARG A 209 12.26 -4.60 -32.14
C ARG A 209 12.57 -5.76 -33.08
N PRO A 210 13.15 -5.50 -34.27
CA PRO A 210 13.56 -6.55 -35.17
C PRO A 210 14.54 -7.48 -34.45
N VAL A 211 14.25 -8.78 -34.47
CA VAL A 211 15.13 -9.80 -33.91
C VAL A 211 16.42 -9.76 -34.71
N LEU A 212 17.47 -9.22 -34.10
CA LEU A 212 18.80 -9.22 -34.72
C LEU A 212 19.29 -10.66 -34.83
N PRO A 213 19.96 -11.02 -35.94
CA PRO A 213 20.56 -12.33 -36.08
C PRO A 213 21.51 -12.60 -34.91
N SER A 214 21.44 -13.81 -34.37
CA SER A 214 22.30 -14.24 -33.28
C SER A 214 23.76 -14.07 -33.68
N LEU A 215 24.54 -13.33 -32.88
CA LEU A 215 26.00 -13.27 -33.00
C LEU A 215 26.68 -14.49 -32.37
N ALA A 216 25.93 -15.39 -31.72
CA ALA A 216 26.44 -16.71 -31.41
C ALA A 216 26.62 -17.46 -32.74
N THR A 217 27.85 -17.93 -32.95
CA THR A 217 28.40 -18.63 -34.13
C THR A 217 27.36 -19.39 -34.95
N ASP A 218 27.48 -19.36 -36.30
CA ASP A 218 26.68 -19.98 -37.38
C ASP A 218 26.38 -21.50 -37.24
N ARG A 219 26.05 -21.94 -36.04
CA ARG A 219 25.66 -23.30 -35.73
C ARG A 219 24.15 -23.30 -35.74
N ALA A 220 23.58 -23.92 -36.77
CA ALA A 220 22.17 -24.29 -36.75
C ALA A 220 21.87 -25.04 -35.43
N ILE A 221 20.67 -24.85 -34.90
CA ILE A 221 20.16 -25.62 -33.76
C ILE A 221 20.04 -27.08 -34.22
N ASP A 222 21.14 -27.83 -34.14
CA ASP A 222 21.25 -29.28 -34.35
C ASP A 222 20.65 -30.01 -33.13
N GLU A 223 20.26 -31.27 -33.27
CA GLU A 223 19.79 -32.19 -32.21
C GLU A 223 20.73 -32.25 -31.00
N ARG A 224 21.99 -31.83 -31.15
CA ARG A 224 23.00 -31.72 -30.07
C ARG A 224 22.94 -30.39 -29.31
N THR A 225 22.10 -29.45 -29.73
CA THR A 225 21.89 -28.17 -29.06
C THR A 225 20.87 -28.40 -27.94
N PHE A 226 21.38 -28.73 -26.76
CA PHE A 226 20.54 -28.97 -25.60
C PHE A 226 19.87 -27.66 -25.18
N ILE A 227 18.62 -27.47 -25.61
CA ILE A 227 17.71 -26.46 -25.08
C ILE A 227 16.94 -27.15 -23.96
N PRO A 228 17.17 -26.82 -22.68
CA PRO A 228 16.44 -27.46 -21.59
C PRO A 228 14.95 -27.14 -21.74
N ALA A 229 14.15 -28.16 -22.08
CA ALA A 229 12.69 -28.02 -22.23
C ALA A 229 12.00 -27.73 -20.87
N ALA A 230 12.67 -28.05 -19.77
CA ALA A 230 12.21 -27.77 -18.42
C ALA A 230 12.91 -26.52 -17.87
N ARG A 231 12.12 -25.50 -17.54
CA ARG A 231 12.60 -24.36 -16.75
C ARG A 231 12.95 -24.88 -15.35
N SER A 232 14.25 -25.00 -15.03
CA SER A 232 14.66 -25.24 -13.65
C SER A 232 14.34 -24.00 -12.83
N SER A 233 13.59 -24.16 -11.73
CA SER A 233 13.32 -23.08 -10.78
C SER A 233 14.55 -22.68 -9.95
N SER A 234 15.67 -23.38 -10.16
CA SER A 234 16.99 -23.09 -9.60
C SER A 234 17.92 -22.77 -10.77
N GLY A 235 18.19 -21.49 -11.00
CA GLY A 235 19.14 -21.05 -12.02
C GLY A 235 20.57 -21.19 -11.52
N VAL A 236 21.19 -22.34 -11.74
CA VAL A 236 22.64 -22.56 -11.98
C VAL A 236 22.75 -23.90 -12.72
N VAL A 237 23.35 -23.91 -13.91
CA VAL A 237 23.68 -25.16 -14.62
C VAL A 237 25.01 -25.66 -14.07
N ALA A 238 24.98 -26.71 -13.26
CA ALA A 238 26.15 -27.56 -13.04
C ALA A 238 26.03 -28.78 -13.96
N ALA A 239 27.07 -29.08 -14.73
CA ALA A 239 27.15 -30.30 -15.53
C ALA A 239 27.10 -31.55 -14.61
N PRO A 240 26.54 -32.69 -15.08
CA PRO A 240 26.30 -33.85 -14.22
C PRO A 240 27.63 -34.55 -13.83
N PRO A 241 27.67 -35.25 -12.68
CA PRO A 241 28.83 -36.01 -12.27
C PRO A 241 28.95 -37.27 -13.14
N VAL A 242 30.12 -37.48 -13.74
CA VAL A 242 30.46 -38.75 -14.39
C VAL A 242 30.69 -39.79 -13.29
N ALA A 243 30.03 -40.95 -13.42
CA ALA A 243 30.14 -42.07 -12.50
C ALA A 243 31.59 -42.58 -12.40
N ALA A 244 31.97 -42.95 -11.18
CA ALA A 244 33.30 -43.41 -10.80
C ALA A 244 33.64 -44.78 -11.39
N GLU A 245 34.82 -44.90 -12.01
CA GLU A 245 35.62 -46.13 -12.03
C GLU A 245 36.82 -45.96 -11.09
N PRO A 246 37.18 -46.96 -10.27
CA PRO A 246 38.28 -46.86 -9.31
C PRO A 246 39.55 -47.51 -9.87
N ASP A 247 40.57 -46.71 -10.20
CA ASP A 247 41.99 -47.01 -9.92
C ASP A 247 42.91 -45.93 -10.52
N ALA A 248 43.56 -45.14 -9.65
CA ALA A 248 44.94 -44.64 -9.76
C ALA A 248 45.25 -43.54 -8.73
N THR A 249 46.30 -43.77 -7.94
CA THR A 249 46.96 -42.90 -6.94
C THR A 249 47.45 -41.56 -7.54
N PRO A 250 47.59 -40.46 -6.76
CA PRO A 250 47.49 -39.09 -7.26
C PRO A 250 48.83 -38.49 -7.72
N ALA A 251 48.76 -37.53 -8.66
CA ALA A 251 49.85 -36.59 -8.93
C ALA A 251 49.29 -35.18 -9.28
N PRO A 252 50.04 -34.10 -8.98
CA PRO A 252 49.48 -32.79 -8.64
C PRO A 252 49.43 -31.86 -9.85
N GLY A 253 48.35 -31.08 -9.96
CA GLY A 253 48.23 -30.08 -11.02
C GLY A 253 46.87 -29.39 -11.06
N ALA A 254 46.35 -28.94 -9.91
CA ALA A 254 45.18 -28.06 -9.89
C ALA A 254 45.66 -26.62 -10.01
N TRP A 255 45.39 -26.00 -11.15
CA TRP A 255 45.61 -24.58 -11.42
C TRP A 255 44.69 -23.72 -10.53
N SER A 256 45.22 -22.60 -10.01
CA SER A 256 44.53 -21.60 -9.18
C SER A 256 44.43 -20.26 -9.92
N PRO A 257 43.28 -19.55 -9.86
CA PRO A 257 43.19 -18.16 -10.31
C PRO A 257 43.87 -17.18 -9.32
N PRO A 258 44.28 -15.98 -9.77
CA PRO A 258 45.22 -15.10 -9.06
C PRO A 258 44.55 -14.05 -8.13
N PRO A 259 45.32 -13.42 -7.21
CA PRO A 259 44.81 -12.44 -6.27
C PRO A 259 45.01 -11.00 -6.76
N ILE A 260 44.03 -10.12 -6.55
CA ILE A 260 44.16 -8.65 -6.64
C ILE A 260 43.11 -8.11 -5.65
N GLY A 261 43.37 -7.32 -4.61
CA GLY A 261 44.48 -6.43 -4.27
C GLY A 261 43.93 -5.03 -4.02
N ALA A 262 44.43 -4.35 -2.98
CA ALA A 262 44.21 -2.93 -2.60
C ALA A 262 42.96 -2.63 -1.75
N SER A 263 42.95 -1.74 -0.76
CA SER A 263 43.99 -0.95 -0.07
C SER A 263 43.33 -0.31 1.15
N ALA A 264 43.99 -0.33 2.32
CA ALA A 264 43.82 0.70 3.35
C ALA A 264 44.41 2.03 2.84
N PRO A 265 44.12 3.25 3.35
CA PRO A 265 43.84 3.57 4.77
C PRO A 265 42.85 4.75 4.99
N ALA A 266 42.53 5.10 6.25
CA ALA A 266 42.58 6.49 6.78
C ALA A 266 41.74 6.70 8.06
N ALA A 267 42.37 7.30 9.07
CA ALA A 267 41.75 8.17 10.09
C ALA A 267 41.50 9.58 9.48
N PRO A 268 40.95 10.61 10.19
CA PRO A 268 40.15 10.66 11.41
C PRO A 268 38.81 11.41 11.22
N ALA A 269 37.94 11.34 12.24
CA ALA A 269 36.74 12.16 12.37
C ALA A 269 37.08 13.65 12.60
N ARG A 270 36.36 14.56 11.95
CA ARG A 270 36.21 15.97 12.36
C ARG A 270 34.72 16.29 12.47
N SER A 271 34.31 16.53 13.71
CA SER A 271 32.99 16.92 14.18
C SER A 271 32.58 18.33 13.74
N ALA A 272 31.30 18.50 13.39
CA ALA A 272 30.62 19.79 13.41
C ALA A 272 29.90 19.97 14.77
N PRO A 273 29.76 21.21 15.28
CA PRO A 273 29.40 21.48 16.65
C PRO A 273 27.88 21.40 16.90
N SER A 274 27.51 20.82 18.06
CA SER A 274 26.20 21.03 18.68
C SER A 274 26.29 22.28 19.56
N ALA A 275 25.39 23.24 19.37
CA ALA A 275 25.15 24.32 20.32
C ALA A 275 23.88 24.01 21.14
N PRO A 276 23.90 24.22 22.47
CA PRO A 276 22.96 23.59 23.40
C PRO A 276 22.05 24.61 24.09
N PHE A 277 20.89 24.19 24.56
CA PHE A 277 20.21 24.85 25.68
C PHE A 277 19.67 23.76 26.61
N PRO A 278 19.90 23.86 27.94
CA PRO A 278 19.28 24.91 28.76
C PRO A 278 20.27 25.62 29.72
N PHE A 279 19.97 26.85 30.13
CA PHE A 279 20.90 27.79 30.78
C PHE A 279 21.87 27.22 31.87
N GLN A 280 23.17 27.47 31.62
CA GLN A 280 24.39 27.58 32.48
C GLN A 280 24.80 26.52 33.53
N ALA A 281 25.80 25.72 33.11
CA ALA A 281 27.14 25.49 33.69
C ALA A 281 27.32 24.88 35.10
N THR A 282 27.52 23.57 35.17
CA THR A 282 28.87 22.92 35.26
C THR A 282 28.75 21.38 35.13
N PRO A 283 29.70 20.68 34.48
CA PRO A 283 29.46 19.36 33.89
C PRO A 283 29.92 18.19 34.79
N SER A 284 29.12 17.13 34.85
CA SER A 284 29.54 15.78 35.24
C SER A 284 29.40 14.86 34.01
N ALA A 285 30.40 14.01 33.78
CA ALA A 285 30.76 13.37 32.51
C ALA A 285 29.64 12.56 31.80
N PRO A 286 29.59 12.52 30.45
CA PRO A 286 28.61 11.73 29.70
C PRO A 286 29.00 10.25 29.69
N GLY A 287 28.14 9.40 30.27
CA GLY A 287 28.22 7.95 30.12
C GLY A 287 27.92 7.55 28.67
N ALA A 288 28.75 6.67 28.12
CA ALA A 288 28.69 6.25 26.73
C ALA A 288 27.36 5.51 26.42
N ARG A 289 26.76 5.81 25.24
CA ARG A 289 25.46 5.24 24.84
C ARG A 289 25.67 3.80 24.39
N ALA A 290 25.06 2.87 25.13
CA ALA A 290 25.03 1.46 24.78
C ALA A 290 24.66 1.24 23.29
N SER A 291 25.52 0.52 22.58
CA SER A 291 25.37 0.18 21.16
C SER A 291 25.66 -1.30 20.95
N ALA A 292 24.96 -1.93 20.01
CA ALA A 292 25.15 -3.33 19.67
C ALA A 292 25.46 -3.48 18.19
N THR A 293 26.32 -4.44 17.84
CA THR A 293 26.64 -4.71 16.43
C THR A 293 25.77 -5.84 15.92
N LEU A 294 24.98 -5.56 14.88
CA LEU A 294 24.21 -6.55 14.13
C LEU A 294 25.05 -7.04 12.94
N VAL A 295 25.38 -8.32 12.91
CA VAL A 295 26.22 -8.93 11.86
C VAL A 295 25.36 -9.82 10.98
N PHE A 296 25.17 -9.44 9.72
CA PHE A 296 24.35 -10.15 8.75
C PHE A 296 25.14 -11.28 8.07
N SER A 297 24.42 -12.23 7.47
CA SER A 297 24.99 -13.40 6.81
C SER A 297 25.90 -13.08 5.60
N ASP A 298 25.76 -11.90 5.01
CA ASP A 298 26.61 -11.37 3.94
C ASP A 298 27.90 -10.70 4.48
N GLY A 299 28.08 -10.70 5.80
CA GLY A 299 29.20 -10.05 6.50
C GLY A 299 28.97 -8.57 6.79
N ALA A 300 27.84 -7.98 6.41
CA ALA A 300 27.52 -6.60 6.75
C ALA A 300 27.40 -6.44 8.27
N ARG A 301 28.03 -5.40 8.82
CA ARG A 301 28.01 -5.10 10.25
C ARG A 301 27.38 -3.73 10.47
N LEU A 302 26.28 -3.69 11.22
CA LEU A 302 25.52 -2.46 11.46
C LEU A 302 25.40 -2.20 12.95
N ALA A 303 25.86 -1.03 13.39
CA ALA A 303 25.70 -0.60 14.77
C ALA A 303 24.26 -0.13 15.01
N ALA A 304 23.58 -0.74 15.96
CA ALA A 304 22.28 -0.33 16.47
C ALA A 304 22.47 0.33 17.85
N SER A 305 21.89 1.51 18.04
CA SER A 305 21.83 2.17 19.35
C SER A 305 20.44 2.79 19.53
N GLY A 306 19.91 2.76 20.76
CA GLY A 306 18.52 3.11 20.99
C GLY A 306 17.57 2.21 20.20
N THR A 307 16.43 2.74 19.73
CA THR A 307 15.45 2.00 18.94
C THR A 307 15.80 2.01 17.45
N THR A 308 15.92 0.85 16.83
CA THR A 308 16.17 0.65 15.39
C THR A 308 15.08 -0.23 14.79
N LEU A 309 14.34 0.28 13.81
CA LEU A 309 13.31 -0.45 13.08
C LEU A 309 13.90 -1.12 11.84
N LEU A 310 13.78 -2.44 11.77
CA LEU A 310 14.25 -3.30 10.69
C LEU A 310 13.09 -3.67 9.76
N GLY A 311 13.35 -3.77 8.46
CA GLY A 311 12.40 -4.32 7.49
C GLY A 311 12.77 -3.96 6.06
N ARG A 312 11.98 -4.38 5.07
CA ARG A 312 12.29 -4.06 3.65
C ARG A 312 12.04 -2.58 3.30
N THR A 313 11.15 -1.93 4.04
CA THR A 313 10.80 -0.50 3.86
C THR A 313 10.30 0.03 5.20
N PRO A 314 11.20 0.16 6.19
CA PRO A 314 10.81 0.44 7.56
C PRO A 314 10.28 1.87 7.64
N ALA A 315 9.16 2.01 8.34
CA ALA A 315 8.54 3.29 8.65
C ALA A 315 8.19 3.35 10.14
N ARG A 316 8.26 4.55 10.71
CA ARG A 316 7.86 4.82 12.09
C ARG A 316 6.33 4.84 12.20
N GLY A 317 5.79 4.23 13.25
CA GLY A 317 4.42 4.43 13.69
C GLY A 317 4.33 5.53 14.76
N ASP A 318 3.11 5.90 15.13
CA ASP A 318 2.84 7.00 16.08
C ASP A 318 3.38 6.76 17.50
N ALA A 319 3.63 5.49 17.86
CA ALA A 319 4.16 5.07 19.16
C ALA A 319 5.69 4.91 19.18
N ASP A 320 6.36 5.04 18.02
CA ASP A 320 7.81 4.85 17.93
C ASP A 320 8.54 6.17 18.28
N PRO A 321 9.70 6.12 18.97
CA PRO A 321 10.48 7.32 19.24
C PRO A 321 10.85 8.08 17.96
N VAL A 322 10.82 9.41 18.01
CA VAL A 322 11.18 10.27 16.86
C VAL A 322 12.60 9.97 16.36
N GLU A 323 13.50 9.63 17.29
CA GLU A 323 14.90 9.30 17.03
C GLU A 323 15.11 7.86 16.55
N ALA A 324 14.05 7.04 16.44
CA ALA A 324 14.19 5.64 16.04
C ALA A 324 14.86 5.55 14.65
N ALA A 325 15.95 4.80 14.56
CA ALA A 325 16.65 4.58 13.31
C ALA A 325 15.81 3.68 12.40
N LEU A 326 15.79 3.97 11.10
CA LEU A 326 15.12 3.16 10.09
C LEU A 326 16.19 2.44 9.28
N LEU A 327 16.28 1.12 9.44
CA LEU A 327 17.29 0.32 8.77
C LEU A 327 16.64 -0.58 7.71
N PRO A 328 16.61 -0.13 6.43
CA PRO A 328 16.10 -0.95 5.35
C PRO A 328 17.04 -2.12 5.07
N LEU A 329 16.50 -3.33 5.05
CA LEU A 329 17.22 -4.55 4.72
C LEU A 329 16.86 -5.01 3.30
N VAL A 330 17.89 -5.37 2.52
CA VAL A 330 17.70 -5.90 1.17
C VAL A 330 17.20 -7.34 1.27
N ASP A 331 15.99 -7.58 0.81
CA ASP A 331 15.35 -8.89 0.83
C ASP A 331 14.80 -9.26 -0.56
N PRO A 332 15.63 -9.92 -1.41
CA PRO A 332 15.22 -10.35 -2.74
C PRO A 332 14.11 -11.41 -2.71
N SER A 333 13.97 -12.14 -1.59
CA SER A 333 13.01 -13.23 -1.41
C SER A 333 11.61 -12.75 -0.98
N MET A 334 11.48 -11.48 -0.62
CA MET A 334 10.23 -10.85 -0.12
C MET A 334 9.68 -11.50 1.17
N GLY A 335 10.54 -12.15 1.96
CA GLY A 335 10.25 -12.70 3.28
C GLY A 335 10.16 -11.68 4.42
N LEU A 336 10.57 -10.43 4.22
CA LEU A 336 10.50 -9.34 5.20
C LEU A 336 9.24 -8.47 5.03
N SER A 337 8.55 -8.24 6.16
CA SER A 337 7.57 -7.15 6.28
C SER A 337 8.19 -5.77 6.07
N LYS A 338 7.34 -4.77 5.76
CA LYS A 338 7.76 -3.37 5.57
C LYS A 338 8.54 -2.85 6.79
N THR A 339 7.91 -2.92 7.95
CA THR A 339 8.57 -2.85 9.27
C THR A 339 8.37 -4.23 9.90
N HIS A 340 9.44 -4.98 10.14
CA HIS A 340 9.41 -6.38 10.57
C HIS A 340 9.68 -6.51 12.06
N ALA A 341 10.74 -5.86 12.57
CA ALA A 341 11.10 -5.92 13.97
C ALA A 341 11.67 -4.59 14.45
N ALA A 342 11.59 -4.33 15.74
CA ALA A 342 12.26 -3.23 16.42
C ALA A 342 13.36 -3.81 17.32
N VAL A 343 14.59 -3.33 17.15
CA VAL A 343 15.73 -3.65 18.01
C VAL A 343 16.00 -2.46 18.90
N GLU A 344 15.90 -2.64 20.20
CA GLU A 344 16.20 -1.62 21.21
C GLU A 344 17.50 -2.00 21.92
N VAL A 345 18.45 -1.07 21.95
CA VAL A 345 19.73 -1.25 22.62
C VAL A 345 19.87 -0.20 23.71
N ASP A 346 20.00 -0.67 24.95
CA ASP A 346 20.25 0.15 26.13
C ASP A 346 21.33 -0.48 27.03
N ALA A 347 21.60 0.16 28.18
CA ALA A 347 22.58 -0.34 29.14
C ALA A 347 22.22 -1.70 29.78
N ARG A 348 20.98 -2.18 29.59
CA ARG A 348 20.49 -3.47 30.11
C ARG A 348 20.60 -4.60 29.09
N GLY A 349 20.82 -4.29 27.82
CA GLY A 349 21.04 -5.28 26.77
C GLY A 349 20.37 -4.94 25.45
N VAL A 350 20.23 -5.95 24.59
CA VAL A 350 19.48 -5.86 23.34
C VAL A 350 18.10 -6.47 23.53
N ARG A 351 17.05 -5.76 23.13
CA ARG A 351 15.68 -6.26 23.09
C ARG A 351 15.18 -6.24 21.65
N VAL A 352 14.53 -7.31 21.24
CA VAL A 352 13.92 -7.43 19.91
C VAL A 352 12.43 -7.61 20.07
N THR A 353 11.66 -6.82 19.32
CA THR A 353 10.20 -6.87 19.31
C THR A 353 9.73 -7.14 17.89
N ASP A 354 8.98 -8.21 17.67
CA ASP A 354 8.34 -8.44 16.37
C ASP A 354 7.22 -7.41 16.14
N ARG A 355 7.19 -6.77 14.98
CA ARG A 355 6.23 -5.71 14.63
C ARG A 355 5.05 -6.27 13.84
N TRP A 356 4.48 -7.36 14.34
CA TRP A 356 3.37 -8.08 13.70
C TRP A 356 3.75 -8.51 12.28
N SER A 357 4.93 -9.10 12.16
CA SER A 357 5.47 -9.52 10.87
C SER A 357 4.67 -10.70 10.29
N SER A 358 4.66 -10.86 8.96
CA SER A 358 3.90 -11.93 8.31
C SER A 358 4.56 -13.32 8.45
N ASN A 359 5.88 -13.35 8.64
CA ASN A 359 6.67 -14.59 8.67
C ASN A 359 7.30 -14.86 10.04
N GLY A 360 7.04 -14.01 11.04
CA GLY A 360 7.56 -14.15 12.39
C GLY A 360 9.02 -13.74 12.55
N THR A 361 9.39 -13.52 13.81
CA THR A 361 10.76 -13.32 14.27
C THR A 361 11.14 -14.44 15.21
N GLU A 362 12.31 -15.05 15.01
CA GLU A 362 12.84 -16.10 15.88
C GLU A 362 14.25 -15.71 16.36
N VAL A 363 14.58 -16.08 17.59
CA VAL A 363 15.92 -15.92 18.17
C VAL A 363 16.53 -17.31 18.34
N VAL A 364 17.73 -17.50 17.82
CA VAL A 364 18.53 -18.71 17.98
C VAL A 364 19.66 -18.40 18.97
N ALA A 365 19.61 -19.02 20.13
CA ALA A 365 20.62 -18.88 21.17
C ALA A 365 21.94 -19.56 20.76
N PRO A 366 23.08 -19.18 21.37
CA PRO A 366 24.38 -19.75 21.03
C PRO A 366 24.50 -21.27 21.24
N ASP A 367 23.66 -21.84 22.12
CA ASP A 367 23.54 -23.27 22.40
C ASP A 367 22.66 -24.02 21.38
N GLY A 368 22.11 -23.31 20.39
CA GLY A 368 21.24 -23.85 19.34
C GLY A 368 19.75 -23.85 19.69
N GLY A 369 19.36 -23.36 20.87
CA GLY A 369 17.94 -23.23 21.24
C GLY A 369 17.23 -22.19 20.37
N VAL A 370 16.06 -22.54 19.82
CA VAL A 370 15.24 -21.63 19.00
C VAL A 370 14.02 -21.16 19.79
N GLN A 371 13.86 -19.84 19.88
CA GLN A 371 12.70 -19.19 20.50
C GLN A 371 11.97 -18.31 19.48
N VAL A 372 10.71 -18.64 19.20
CA VAL A 372 9.83 -17.78 18.40
C VAL A 372 9.34 -16.63 19.28
N LEU A 373 9.44 -15.40 18.79
CA LEU A 373 9.03 -14.20 19.53
C LEU A 373 7.53 -13.95 19.39
N GLU A 374 6.89 -13.51 20.47
CA GLU A 374 5.49 -13.11 20.43
C GLU A 374 5.36 -11.70 19.81
N PRO A 375 4.48 -11.50 18.81
CA PRO A 375 4.28 -10.20 18.19
C PRO A 375 3.92 -9.09 19.19
N GLY A 376 4.63 -7.97 19.10
CA GLY A 376 4.42 -6.79 19.94
C GLY A 376 4.99 -6.87 21.36
N VAL A 377 5.52 -8.03 21.77
CA VAL A 377 6.18 -8.21 23.07
C VAL A 377 7.69 -8.09 22.90
N PRO A 378 8.37 -7.21 23.66
CA PRO A 378 9.82 -7.13 23.57
C PRO A 378 10.52 -8.27 24.32
N HIS A 379 11.43 -8.96 23.64
CA HIS A 379 12.21 -10.06 24.18
C HIS A 379 13.69 -9.70 24.29
N THR A 380 14.32 -10.00 25.43
CA THR A 380 15.77 -9.78 25.61
C THR A 380 16.57 -10.82 24.84
N VAL A 381 17.51 -10.37 24.02
CA VAL A 381 18.36 -11.21 23.19
C VAL A 381 19.78 -11.21 23.76
N PRO A 382 20.28 -12.35 24.26
CA PRO A 382 21.66 -12.46 24.73
C PRO A 382 22.67 -12.18 23.61
N ALA A 383 23.78 -11.55 23.96
CA ALA A 383 24.90 -11.38 23.04
C ALA A 383 25.39 -12.74 22.52
N GLY A 384 25.71 -12.80 21.23
CA GLY A 384 26.09 -14.03 20.52
C GLY A 384 24.92 -14.77 19.87
N SER A 385 23.67 -14.45 20.22
CA SER A 385 22.48 -15.06 19.60
C SER A 385 22.28 -14.53 18.17
N SER A 386 21.67 -15.34 17.30
CA SER A 386 21.19 -14.89 16.00
C SER A 386 19.68 -14.66 16.00
N VAL A 387 19.23 -13.74 15.18
CA VAL A 387 17.83 -13.36 15.02
C VAL A 387 17.45 -13.58 13.56
N ARG A 388 16.43 -14.40 13.34
CA ARG A 388 15.88 -14.73 12.04
C ARG A 388 14.59 -13.94 11.81
N LEU A 389 14.57 -13.17 10.74
CA LEU A 389 13.46 -12.32 10.34
C LEU A 389 12.94 -12.79 8.98
N GLY A 390 11.88 -13.60 8.97
CA GLY A 390 11.25 -14.18 7.77
C GLY A 390 12.12 -15.10 6.92
N GLY A 391 13.26 -14.61 6.42
CA GLY A 391 14.28 -15.36 5.68
C GLY A 391 15.69 -14.76 5.74
N LEU A 392 15.89 -13.62 6.44
CA LEU A 392 17.21 -13.05 6.73
C LEU A 392 17.63 -13.37 8.16
N GLU A 393 18.94 -13.49 8.39
CA GLU A 393 19.51 -13.76 9.70
C GLU A 393 20.61 -12.74 10.02
N PHE A 394 20.61 -12.22 11.26
CA PHE A 394 21.72 -11.44 11.79
C PHE A 394 22.08 -11.89 13.19
N ARG A 395 23.37 -11.82 13.54
CA ARG A 395 23.90 -12.12 14.87
C ARG A 395 24.12 -10.83 15.65
N VAL A 396 23.81 -10.86 16.95
CA VAL A 396 24.05 -9.73 17.86
C VAL A 396 25.42 -9.91 18.52
N GLU A 397 26.43 -9.16 18.08
CA GLU A 397 27.77 -9.15 18.68
C GLU A 397 27.84 -8.08 19.78
N GLY A 398 27.38 -8.42 20.99
CA GLY A 398 27.62 -7.67 22.24
C GLY A 398 26.97 -6.28 22.34
N VAL A 399 26.86 -5.77 23.58
CA VAL A 399 26.54 -4.36 23.84
C VAL A 399 27.82 -3.69 24.33
N GLY A 400 28.36 -2.77 23.52
CA GLY A 400 29.45 -1.88 23.92
C GLY A 400 28.88 -0.58 24.48
N ALA A 401 29.32 -0.18 25.68
CA ALA A 401 29.00 1.12 26.26
C ALA A 401 29.85 2.21 25.62
#